data_AF-A0A8J8GFZ6-F1
#
_entry.id   AF-A0A8J8GFZ6-F1
#
_cell.length_a   1.000
_cell.length_b   1.000
_cell.length_c   1.000
_cell.angle_alpha   90.00
_cell.angle_beta   90.00
_cell.angle_gamma   90.00
#
_symmetry.space_group_name_H-M   'P 1'
#
loop_
_entity.id
_entity.type
_entity.pdbx_description
1 polymer ?
#
loop_
_entity_poly.entity_id
_entity_poly.type
_entity_poly.pdbx_seq_one_letter_code
_entity_poly.pdbx_strand_id
1 'polypeptide(L)'
;MTDYSFDEVVYIDLCVTKLPDNKFIAGADFKKRDENGKHHTFKVASLYIDNDDIDSNNKAIVHVLFILLDEIPPGTKLVKIKGNNSAFYKRRQLEGKIVRKMAENDFKVTVWHKRDLLNKNHNIALLVNDALKRKSSVIADV
;
A
#
# COMPACT_ATOMS: atom_id res chain seq x y z
N MET A 1 -22.97 7.53 -8.67
CA MET A 1 -21.71 6.75 -8.71
C MET A 1 -20.77 7.58 -9.57
N THR A 2 -19.68 8.11 -9.03
CA THR A 2 -18.78 8.96 -9.81
C THR A 2 -17.92 8.02 -10.68
N ASP A 3 -18.15 8.03 -11.99
CA ASP A 3 -17.30 7.31 -12.95
C ASP A 3 -15.98 8.06 -13.07
N TYR A 4 -14.95 7.55 -12.40
CA TYR A 4 -13.57 7.98 -12.64
C TYR A 4 -13.06 7.25 -13.87
N SER A 5 -12.26 7.96 -14.69
CA SER A 5 -11.55 7.33 -15.79
C SER A 5 -10.53 6.31 -15.26
N PHE A 6 -10.17 5.32 -16.08
CA PHE A 6 -9.31 4.20 -15.67
C PHE A 6 -7.90 4.65 -15.23
N ASP A 7 -7.42 5.75 -15.79
CA ASP A 7 -6.12 6.38 -15.51
C ASP A 7 -6.13 7.25 -14.24
N GLU A 8 -7.31 7.65 -13.77
CA GLU A 8 -7.52 8.44 -12.54
C GLU A 8 -7.58 7.57 -11.27
N VAL A 9 -7.56 6.25 -11.41
CA VAL A 9 -7.63 5.30 -10.29
C VAL A 9 -6.34 4.53 -10.13
N VAL A 10 -5.73 4.64 -8.95
CA VAL A 10 -4.56 3.85 -8.55
C VAL A 10 -5.00 2.74 -7.61
N TYR A 11 -4.53 1.52 -7.87
CA TYR A 11 -4.75 0.37 -7.03
C TYR A 11 -3.44 -0.01 -6.37
N ILE A 12 -3.45 -0.25 -5.07
CA ILE A 12 -2.26 -0.69 -4.32
C ILE A 12 -2.62 -2.00 -3.63
N ASP A 13 -1.87 -3.05 -3.93
CA ASP A 13 -1.91 -4.27 -3.14
C ASP A 13 -0.72 -4.25 -2.17
N LEU A 14 -0.98 -4.38 -0.86
CA LEU A 14 -0.01 -4.19 0.22
C LEU A 14 0.04 -5.40 1.17
N CYS A 15 1.25 -5.82 1.53
CA CYS A 15 1.50 -6.70 2.67
C CYS A 15 2.47 -6.03 3.64
N VAL A 16 2.19 -6.13 4.93
CA VAL A 16 3.08 -5.67 6.01
C VAL A 16 3.23 -6.81 7.01
N THR A 17 4.47 -7.16 7.33
CA THR A 17 4.84 -8.27 8.20
C THR A 17 5.77 -7.78 9.30
N LYS A 18 5.47 -8.17 10.54
CA LYS A 18 6.35 -7.92 11.70
C LYS A 18 7.44 -8.99 11.77
N LEU A 19 8.67 -8.55 12.04
CA LEU A 19 9.83 -9.39 12.29
C LEU A 19 10.02 -9.67 13.79
N PRO A 20 10.75 -10.73 14.17
CA PRO A 20 11.00 -11.07 15.57
C PRO A 20 11.71 -9.98 16.38
N ASP A 21 12.53 -9.14 15.74
CA ASP A 21 13.30 -8.05 16.32
C ASP A 21 12.53 -6.72 16.42
N ASN A 22 11.19 -6.80 16.45
CA ASN A 22 10.28 -5.64 16.42
C ASN A 22 10.38 -4.74 15.19
N LYS A 23 11.09 -5.14 14.15
CA LYS A 23 11.11 -4.43 12.86
C LYS A 23 9.96 -4.86 11.98
N PHE A 24 9.74 -4.14 10.89
CA PHE A 24 8.69 -4.47 9.93
C PHE A 24 9.24 -4.49 8.51
N ILE A 25 8.62 -5.30 7.68
CA ILE A 25 8.86 -5.33 6.24
C ILE A 25 7.53 -5.19 5.51
N ALA A 26 7.57 -4.54 4.36
CA ALA A 26 6.41 -4.39 3.52
C ALA A 26 6.73 -4.54 2.03
N GLY A 27 5.76 -5.08 1.30
CA GLY A 27 5.77 -5.13 -0.15
C GLY A 27 4.50 -4.48 -0.67
N ALA A 28 4.64 -3.58 -1.65
CA ALA A 28 3.51 -2.94 -2.30
C ALA A 28 3.64 -2.98 -3.82
N ASP A 29 2.51 -3.15 -4.50
CA ASP A 29 2.40 -3.22 -5.95
C ASP A 29 1.34 -2.22 -6.41
N PHE A 30 1.78 -1.17 -7.11
CA PHE A 30 0.95 -0.11 -7.65
C PHE A 30 0.50 -0.47 -9.06
N LYS A 31 -0.81 -0.41 -9.27
CA LYS A 31 -1.45 -0.83 -10.52
C LYS A 31 -2.39 0.25 -11.04
N LYS A 32 -2.45 0.35 -12.35
CA LYS A 32 -3.54 1.04 -13.06
C LYS A 32 -4.35 0.02 -13.84
N ARG A 33 -5.58 0.40 -14.18
CA ARG A 33 -6.46 -0.39 -15.02
C ARG A 33 -6.37 0.15 -16.44
N ASP A 34 -6.27 -0.72 -17.45
CA ASP A 34 -6.39 -0.30 -18.85
C ASP A 34 -7.86 -0.21 -19.29
N GLU A 35 -8.08 0.22 -20.53
CA GLU A 35 -9.41 0.32 -21.16
C GLU A 35 -10.16 -1.02 -21.21
N ASN A 36 -9.42 -2.14 -21.27
CA ASN A 36 -9.97 -3.49 -21.25
C ASN A 36 -10.28 -3.99 -19.84
N GLY A 37 -10.00 -3.18 -18.83
CA GLY A 37 -10.24 -3.50 -17.45
C GLY A 37 -9.15 -4.39 -16.80
N LYS A 38 -8.02 -4.62 -17.46
CA LYS A 38 -6.88 -5.39 -16.95
C LYS A 38 -5.97 -4.49 -16.10
N HIS A 39 -5.44 -5.04 -15.02
CA HIS A 39 -4.49 -4.31 -14.18
C HIS A 39 -3.06 -4.54 -14.67
N HIS A 40 -2.29 -3.45 -14.71
CA HIS A 40 -0.86 -3.47 -15.00
C HIS A 40 -0.10 -2.77 -13.89
N THR A 41 0.98 -3.40 -13.44
CA THR A 41 1.89 -2.82 -12.46
C THR A 41 2.70 -1.72 -13.14
N PHE A 42 2.79 -0.55 -12.51
CA PHE A 42 3.62 0.56 -13.00
C PHE A 42 4.69 1.00 -11.98
N LYS A 43 4.52 0.64 -10.71
CA LYS A 43 5.45 0.95 -9.63
C LYS A 43 5.38 -0.13 -8.55
N VAL A 44 6.49 -0.40 -7.89
CA VAL A 44 6.59 -1.36 -6.79
C VAL A 44 7.37 -0.77 -5.62
N ALA A 45 7.07 -1.23 -4.42
CA ALA A 45 7.81 -0.87 -3.21
C ALA A 45 8.21 -2.11 -2.41
N SER A 46 9.45 -2.11 -1.95
CA SER A 46 10.02 -3.08 -1.02
C SER A 46 10.63 -2.31 0.16
N LEU A 47 9.96 -2.34 1.30
CA LEU A 47 10.23 -1.45 2.42
C LEU A 47 10.73 -2.22 3.64
N TYR A 48 11.84 -1.77 4.22
CA TYR A 48 12.35 -2.21 5.51
C TYR A 48 12.19 -1.08 6.52
N ILE A 49 11.49 -1.37 7.62
CA ILE A 49 11.09 -0.38 8.62
C ILE A 49 11.81 -0.73 9.92
N ASP A 50 12.85 0.05 10.19
CA ASP A 50 13.70 -0.02 11.38
C ASP A 50 13.57 1.30 12.13
N ASN A 51 12.47 1.47 12.85
CA ASN A 51 12.16 2.69 13.58
C ASN A 51 11.52 2.32 14.91
N ASP A 52 12.20 2.68 16.01
CA ASP A 52 11.82 2.35 17.38
C ASP A 52 10.46 2.94 17.79
N ASP A 53 10.00 4.02 17.16
CA ASP A 53 8.68 4.62 17.43
C ASP A 53 7.52 3.77 16.87
N ILE A 54 7.84 2.85 15.95
CA ILE A 54 6.91 1.97 15.26
C ILE A 54 6.91 0.61 15.95
N ASP A 55 6.26 0.52 17.11
CA ASP A 55 6.21 -0.68 17.96
C ASP A 55 5.13 -1.73 17.57
N SER A 56 4.20 -1.35 16.69
CA SER A 56 2.96 -2.11 16.46
C SER A 56 2.57 -2.18 15.00
N ASN A 57 1.92 -3.28 14.62
CA ASN A 57 1.41 -3.51 13.26
C ASN A 57 0.56 -2.34 12.74
N ASN A 58 -0.27 -1.73 13.60
CA ASN A 58 -1.11 -0.61 13.20
C ASN A 58 -0.28 0.64 12.89
N LYS A 59 0.75 0.95 13.69
CA LYS A 59 1.66 2.06 13.41
C LYS A 59 2.45 1.79 12.13
N ALA A 60 2.97 0.57 11.96
CA ALA A 60 3.72 0.17 10.77
C ALA A 60 2.88 0.29 9.49
N ILE A 61 1.63 -0.18 9.51
CA ILE A 61 0.72 -0.05 8.36
C ILE A 61 0.43 1.41 8.06
N VAL A 62 0.12 2.23 9.06
CA VAL A 62 -0.13 3.66 8.86
C VAL A 62 1.10 4.37 8.29
N HIS A 63 2.29 4.07 8.81
CA HIS A 63 3.56 4.61 8.33
C HIS A 63 3.81 4.23 6.86
N VAL A 64 3.69 2.94 6.53
CA VAL A 64 3.83 2.44 5.15
C VAL A 64 2.81 3.08 4.23
N LEU A 65 1.56 3.21 4.65
CA LEU A 65 0.53 3.87 3.82
C LEU A 65 0.91 5.30 3.49
N PHE A 66 1.50 6.06 4.40
CA PHE A 66 1.94 7.42 4.09
C PHE A 66 3.06 7.44 3.05
N ILE A 67 4.08 6.59 3.22
CA ILE A 67 5.15 6.44 2.21
C ILE A 67 4.56 6.13 0.82
N LEU A 68 3.61 5.20 0.74
CA LEU A 68 3.02 4.81 -0.53
C LEU A 68 2.10 5.88 -1.12
N LEU A 69 1.45 6.70 -0.29
CA LEU A 69 0.56 7.76 -0.74
C LEU A 69 1.31 8.99 -1.25
N ASP A 70 2.54 9.22 -0.80
CA ASP A 70 3.44 10.26 -1.34
C ASP A 70 3.91 9.93 -2.77
N GLU A 71 3.80 8.67 -3.18
CA GLU A 71 4.21 8.17 -4.50
C GLU A 71 3.08 8.18 -5.55
N ILE A 72 1.90 8.71 -5.19
CA ILE A 72 0.72 8.73 -6.04
C ILE A 72 0.91 9.75 -7.17
N PRO A 73 0.76 9.35 -8.45
CA PRO A 73 0.90 10.26 -9.58
C PRO A 73 -0.11 11.42 -9.52
N PRO A 74 0.28 12.63 -9.95
CA PRO A 74 -0.64 13.74 -10.16
C PRO A 74 -1.82 13.35 -11.06
N GLY A 75 -2.97 13.97 -10.85
CA GLY A 75 -4.20 13.67 -11.59
C GLY A 75 -4.97 12.45 -11.08
N THR A 76 -4.40 11.64 -10.18
CA THR A 76 -5.15 10.57 -9.49
C THR A 76 -6.33 11.19 -8.72
N LYS A 77 -7.52 10.57 -8.81
CA LYS A 77 -8.72 10.97 -8.07
C LYS A 77 -9.13 9.97 -7.01
N LEU A 78 -8.73 8.71 -7.17
CA LEU A 78 -9.08 7.64 -6.25
C LEU A 78 -7.94 6.63 -6.09
N VAL A 79 -7.54 6.39 -4.84
CA VAL A 79 -6.60 5.34 -4.47
C VAL A 79 -7.35 4.22 -3.75
N LYS A 80 -7.12 2.98 -4.22
CA LYS A 80 -7.77 1.77 -3.77
C LYS A 80 -6.73 0.80 -3.19
N ILE A 81 -6.67 0.71 -1.88
CA ILE A 81 -5.64 -0.05 -1.17
C ILE A 81 -6.21 -1.36 -0.62
N LYS A 82 -5.59 -2.48 -1.00
CA LYS A 82 -5.91 -3.81 -0.47
C LYS A 82 -4.79 -4.26 0.45
N GLY A 83 -5.13 -4.71 1.65
CA GLY A 83 -4.18 -5.30 2.57
C GLY A 83 -4.63 -6.67 3.06
N ASN A 84 -3.67 -7.57 3.33
CA ASN A 84 -3.95 -8.87 3.95
C ASN A 84 -3.99 -8.83 5.49
N ASN A 85 -3.52 -7.74 6.11
CA ASN A 85 -3.46 -7.61 7.57
C ASN A 85 -4.85 -7.28 8.17
N SER A 86 -5.14 -7.80 9.36
CA SER A 86 -6.42 -7.58 10.05
C SER A 86 -6.71 -6.12 10.39
N ALA A 87 -5.71 -5.24 10.43
CA ALA A 87 -5.91 -3.80 10.57
C ALA A 87 -6.85 -3.22 9.49
N PHE A 88 -6.85 -3.82 8.29
CA PHE A 88 -7.72 -3.41 7.17
C PHE A 88 -9.21 -3.77 7.40
N TYR A 89 -9.55 -4.60 8.40
CA TYR A 89 -10.95 -4.76 8.83
C TYR A 89 -11.51 -3.48 9.44
N LYS A 90 -10.67 -2.67 10.09
CA LYS A 90 -11.06 -1.40 10.70
C LYS A 90 -11.02 -0.25 9.70
N ARG A 91 -11.57 -0.49 8.50
CA ARG A 91 -11.56 0.42 7.34
C ARG A 91 -11.77 1.88 7.71
N ARG A 92 -12.88 2.20 8.39
CA ARG A 92 -13.23 3.59 8.76
C ARG A 92 -12.17 4.26 9.62
N GLN A 93 -11.55 3.53 10.55
CA GLN A 93 -10.51 4.09 11.42
C GLN A 93 -9.23 4.37 10.64
N LEU A 94 -8.87 3.46 9.74
CA LEU A 94 -7.68 3.58 8.90
C LEU A 94 -7.84 4.72 7.88
N GLU A 95 -8.99 4.78 7.21
CA GLU A 95 -9.36 5.90 6.31
C GLU A 95 -9.36 7.22 7.08
N GLY A 96 -9.93 7.28 8.29
CA GLY A 96 -9.92 8.51 9.11
C GLY A 96 -8.51 8.99 9.47
N LYS A 97 -7.57 8.08 9.73
CA LYS A 97 -6.15 8.43 9.96
C LYS A 97 -5.48 8.96 8.69
N ILE A 98 -5.82 8.38 7.53
CA ILE A 98 -5.29 8.81 6.23
C ILE A 98 -5.84 10.19 5.87
N VAL A 99 -7.16 10.39 5.93
CA VAL A 99 -7.84 11.64 5.58
C VAL A 99 -7.31 12.81 6.40
N ARG A 100 -7.05 12.63 7.70
CA ARG A 100 -6.50 13.70 8.55
C ARG A 100 -5.11 14.15 8.12
N LYS A 101 -4.27 13.23 7.62
CA LYS A 101 -2.90 13.55 7.21
C LYS A 101 -2.82 13.99 5.75
N MET A 102 -3.70 13.46 4.91
CA MET A 102 -3.75 13.73 3.47
C MET A 102 -4.85 14.74 3.11
N ALA A 103 -5.26 15.59 4.05
CA ALA A 103 -6.34 16.56 3.84
C ALA A 103 -6.06 17.54 2.67
N GLU A 104 -4.78 17.72 2.34
CA GLU A 104 -4.31 18.58 1.25
C GLU A 104 -4.24 17.86 -0.11
N ASN A 105 -4.50 16.56 -0.16
CA ASN A 105 -4.47 15.80 -1.41
C ASN A 105 -5.86 15.77 -2.08
N ASP A 106 -5.87 15.96 -3.40
CA ASP A 106 -7.10 15.98 -4.22
C ASP A 106 -7.70 14.60 -4.51
N PHE A 107 -7.10 13.52 -3.98
CA PHE A 107 -7.58 12.15 -4.19
C PHE A 107 -8.24 11.56 -2.96
N LYS A 108 -9.25 10.72 -3.21
CA LYS A 108 -9.90 9.92 -2.17
C LYS A 108 -9.11 8.64 -1.93
N VAL A 109 -9.05 8.19 -0.69
CA VAL A 109 -8.45 6.90 -0.35
C VAL A 109 -9.52 5.95 0.16
N THR A 110 -9.51 4.73 -0.37
CA THR A 110 -10.35 3.64 0.12
C THR A 110 -9.49 2.44 0.44
N VAL A 111 -9.77 1.80 1.58
CA VAL A 111 -9.01 0.64 2.04
C VAL A 111 -9.92 -0.56 2.24
N TRP A 112 -9.45 -1.76 1.94
CA TRP A 112 -10.17 -2.97 2.30
C TRP A 112 -9.27 -4.17 2.56
N HIS A 113 -9.82 -5.12 3.28
CA HIS A 113 -9.12 -6.36 3.63
C HIS A 113 -9.26 -7.42 2.54
N LYS A 114 -8.17 -8.11 2.23
CA LYS A 114 -8.15 -9.28 1.34
C LYS A 114 -7.23 -10.36 1.91
N ARG A 115 -7.83 -11.39 2.54
CA ARG A 115 -7.09 -12.52 3.15
C ARG A 115 -6.08 -13.18 2.20
N ASP A 116 -6.52 -13.56 1.00
CA ASP A 116 -5.70 -14.33 0.06
C ASP A 116 -4.85 -13.45 -0.87
N LEU A 117 -4.47 -12.25 -0.43
CA LEU A 117 -3.74 -11.31 -1.29
C LEU A 117 -2.43 -11.90 -1.81
N LEU A 118 -1.66 -12.56 -0.95
CA LEU A 118 -0.38 -13.17 -1.29
C LEU A 118 -0.53 -14.33 -2.28
N ASN A 119 -1.61 -15.11 -2.17
CA ASN A 119 -1.92 -16.17 -3.14
C ASN A 119 -2.26 -15.60 -4.52
N LYS A 120 -2.96 -14.46 -4.55
CA LYS A 120 -3.36 -13.79 -5.80
C LYS A 120 -2.25 -12.94 -6.42
N ASN A 121 -1.29 -12.49 -5.62
CA ASN A 121 -0.19 -11.66 -6.08
C ASN A 121 1.12 -12.09 -5.42
N HIS A 122 1.79 -13.05 -6.05
CA HIS A 122 3.06 -13.59 -5.58
C HIS A 122 4.19 -12.54 -5.58
N ASN A 123 4.09 -11.49 -6.42
CA ASN A 123 5.10 -10.42 -6.46
C ASN A 123 5.23 -9.70 -5.13
N ILE A 124 4.14 -9.55 -4.38
CA ILE A 124 4.17 -8.90 -3.06
C ILE A 124 5.02 -9.72 -2.08
N ALA A 125 4.91 -11.05 -2.11
CA ALA A 125 5.75 -11.91 -1.27
C ALA A 125 7.24 -11.79 -1.64
N LEU A 126 7.55 -11.67 -2.94
CA LEU A 126 8.90 -11.42 -3.41
C LEU A 126 9.44 -10.06 -2.91
N LEU A 127 8.64 -9.01 -2.97
CA LEU A 127 9.02 -7.66 -2.49
C LEU A 127 9.25 -7.63 -0.97
N VAL A 128 8.42 -8.33 -0.20
CA VAL A 128 8.61 -8.51 1.24
C VAL A 128 9.93 -9.23 1.54
N ASN A 129 10.23 -10.30 0.79
CA ASN A 129 11.48 -11.04 0.93
C ASN A 129 12.71 -10.22 0.50
N ASP A 130 12.59 -9.38 -0.52
CA ASP A 130 13.65 -8.43 -0.91
C ASP A 130 13.99 -7.49 0.24
N ALA A 131 12.99 -6.86 0.85
CA ALA A 131 13.18 -5.94 1.97
C ALA A 131 13.88 -6.63 3.14
N LEU A 132 13.50 -7.88 3.43
CA LEU A 132 14.11 -8.67 4.49
C LEU A 132 15.60 -8.95 4.23
N LYS A 133 15.97 -9.32 3.00
CA LYS A 133 17.35 -9.63 2.63
C LYS A 133 18.21 -8.39 2.57
N ARG A 134 17.69 -7.33 1.95
CA ARG A 134 18.40 -6.08 1.67
C ARG A 134 18.48 -5.16 2.89
N LYS A 135 17.55 -5.30 3.84
CA LYS A 135 17.41 -4.47 5.05
C LYS A 135 17.41 -2.97 4.77
N SER A 136 16.81 -2.58 3.66
CA SER A 136 16.62 -1.18 3.27
C SER A 136 15.34 -1.05 2.45
N SER A 137 14.94 0.20 2.18
CA SER A 137 13.71 0.52 1.45
C SER A 137 14.02 0.95 0.02
N VAL A 138 13.26 0.45 -0.96
CA VAL A 138 13.32 0.82 -2.38
C VAL A 138 11.90 0.97 -2.89
N ILE A 139 11.69 2.02 -3.67
CA ILE A 139 10.49 2.25 -4.47
C ILE A 139 10.97 2.49 -5.89
N ALA A 140 10.40 1.77 -6.86
CA ALA A 140 10.87 1.79 -8.23
C ALA A 140 9.71 1.71 -9.22
N ASP A 141 9.82 2.46 -10.32
CA ASP A 141 8.96 2.32 -11.49
C ASP A 141 9.29 1.02 -12.24
N VAL A 142 8.30 0.47 -12.96
CA VAL A 142 8.40 -0.79 -13.73
C VAL A 142 8.45 -0.52 -15.22
#